data_AF-A0A1F8M9D2-F1
#
_entry.id   AF-A0A1F8M9D2-F1
#
_cell.length_a   1.000
_cell.length_b   1.000
_cell.length_c   1.000
_cell.angle_alpha   90.00
_cell.angle_beta   90.00
_cell.angle_gamma   90.00
#
_symmetry.space_group_name_H-M   'P 1'
#
loop_
_entity.id
_entity.type
_entity.pdbx_description
1 polymer ?
#
loop_
_entity_poly.entity_id
_entity_poly.type
_entity_poly.pdbx_seq_one_letter_code
_entity_poly.pdbx_strand_id
1 'polypeptide(L)'
;MKLNTLLMITAVVAFIFGLGFILAPVWTIGLYGNTLEGVGIFVARYFGAALLGYAFLAWLTRNTASKGVQAGFFAAMVLGFVVALYDAFAGTHNALIWLNVAIYLLLAIGFGYFAFMKKD
;
A
#
# COMPACT_ATOMS: atom_id res chain seq x y z
N MET A 1 -14.36 11.81 6.99
CA MET A 1 -13.32 12.13 5.98
C MET A 1 -13.95 12.23 4.59
N LYS A 2 -13.39 13.00 3.65
CA LYS A 2 -13.82 13.03 2.23
C LYS A 2 -13.03 11.98 1.42
N LEU A 3 -13.60 11.46 0.32
CA LEU A 3 -12.91 10.49 -0.55
C LEU A 3 -11.59 11.04 -1.10
N ASN A 4 -11.56 12.33 -1.47
CA ASN A 4 -10.34 13.02 -1.89
C ASN A 4 -9.23 12.90 -0.83
N THR A 5 -9.53 13.13 0.45
CA THR A 5 -8.55 13.00 1.53
C THR A 5 -8.01 11.57 1.63
N LEU A 6 -8.87 10.54 1.51
CA LEU A 6 -8.43 9.14 1.50
C LEU A 6 -7.47 8.84 0.34
N LEU A 7 -7.83 9.28 -0.87
CA LEU A 7 -7.01 9.09 -2.07
C LEU A 7 -5.70 9.87 -1.99
N MET A 8 -5.70 11.07 -1.40
CA MET A 8 -4.49 11.84 -1.15
C MET A 8 -3.55 11.14 -0.16
N ILE A 9 -4.07 10.62 0.96
CA ILE A 9 -3.29 9.85 1.92
C ILE A 9 -2.70 8.60 1.24
N THR A 10 -3.52 7.86 0.50
CA THR A 10 -3.10 6.67 -0.25
C THR A 10 -1.99 7.02 -1.23
N ALA A 11 -2.12 8.14 -1.95
CA ALA A 11 -1.11 8.60 -2.89
C ALA A 11 0.23 8.87 -2.22
N VAL A 12 0.24 9.62 -1.11
CA VAL A 12 1.47 9.97 -0.39
C VAL A 12 2.15 8.72 0.18
N VAL A 13 1.38 7.85 0.83
CA VAL A 13 1.93 6.61 1.42
C VAL A 13 2.52 5.72 0.32
N ALA A 14 1.75 5.43 -0.72
CA ALA A 14 2.22 4.58 -1.82
C ALA A 14 3.41 5.19 -2.56
N PHE A 15 3.48 6.53 -2.66
CA PHE A 15 4.61 7.23 -3.27
C PHE A 15 5.90 7.05 -2.46
N ILE A 16 5.84 7.26 -1.14
CA ILE A 16 7.01 7.13 -0.26
C ILE A 16 7.55 5.70 -0.29
N PHE A 17 6.67 4.71 -0.12
CA PHE A 17 7.07 3.30 -0.18
C PHE A 17 7.58 2.90 -1.56
N GLY A 18 6.86 3.30 -2.62
CA GLY A 18 7.24 3.00 -4.00
C GLY A 18 8.62 3.54 -4.35
N LEU A 19 8.91 4.79 -3.95
CA LEU A 19 10.22 5.41 -4.16
C LEU A 19 11.33 4.69 -3.39
N GLY A 20 11.09 4.34 -2.12
CA GLY A 20 12.04 3.58 -1.30
C GLY A 20 12.38 2.23 -1.95
N PHE A 21 11.37 1.48 -2.36
CA PHE A 21 11.55 0.17 -3.00
C PHE A 21 12.25 0.22 -4.36
N ILE A 22 12.06 1.28 -5.15
CA ILE A 22 12.77 1.43 -6.44
C ILE A 22 14.23 1.83 -6.22
N LEU A 23 14.45 2.91 -5.46
CA LEU A 23 15.76 3.56 -5.34
C LEU A 23 16.69 2.80 -4.38
N ALA A 24 16.15 2.32 -3.25
CA ALA A 24 16.94 1.76 -2.16
C ALA A 24 16.27 0.51 -1.54
N PRO A 25 15.92 -0.53 -2.33
CA PRO A 25 15.17 -1.70 -1.85
C PRO A 25 15.82 -2.40 -0.65
N VAL A 26 17.15 -2.60 -0.68
CA VAL A 26 17.89 -3.25 0.41
C VAL A 26 17.81 -2.45 1.70
N TRP A 27 17.95 -1.12 1.61
CA TRP A 27 17.82 -0.25 2.77
C TRP A 27 16.38 -0.22 3.29
N THR A 28 15.38 -0.11 2.41
CA THR A 28 13.96 -0.12 2.78
C THR A 28 13.56 -1.39 3.52
N ILE A 29 14.01 -2.56 3.06
CA ILE A 29 13.75 -3.82 3.77
C ILE A 29 14.61 -3.96 5.04
N GLY A 30 15.81 -3.39 5.04
CA GLY A 30 16.67 -3.30 6.22
C GLY A 30 16.01 -2.64 7.43
N LEU A 31 15.10 -1.68 7.22
CA LEU A 31 14.33 -1.04 8.30
C LEU A 31 13.46 -2.04 9.10
N TYR A 32 13.05 -3.13 8.46
CA TYR A 32 12.26 -4.20 9.08
C TYR A 32 13.14 -5.29 9.71
N GLY A 33 14.47 -5.15 9.70
CA GLY A 33 15.41 -6.11 10.24
C GLY A 33 15.76 -7.27 9.31
N ASN A 34 15.51 -7.13 8.00
CA ASN A 34 15.78 -8.19 7.02
C ASN A 34 16.79 -7.74 5.96
N THR A 35 17.30 -8.72 5.22
CA THR A 35 18.17 -8.51 4.06
C THR A 35 17.45 -8.88 2.77
N LEU A 36 17.94 -8.36 1.65
CA LEU A 36 17.44 -8.66 0.31
C LEU A 36 18.64 -9.04 -0.57
N GLU A 37 18.55 -10.17 -1.28
CA GLU A 37 19.60 -10.64 -2.16
C GLU A 37 19.05 -11.15 -3.50
N GLY A 38 19.90 -11.14 -4.53
CA GLY A 38 19.60 -11.69 -5.85
C GLY A 38 18.28 -11.20 -6.46
N VAL A 39 17.42 -12.13 -6.85
CA VAL A 39 16.13 -11.85 -7.50
C VAL A 39 15.18 -11.06 -6.59
N GLY A 40 15.29 -11.21 -5.26
CA GLY A 40 14.45 -10.48 -4.31
C GLY A 40 14.58 -8.96 -4.45
N ILE A 41 15.77 -8.46 -4.79
CA ILE A 41 16.02 -7.02 -5.00
C ILE A 41 15.18 -6.51 -6.18
N PHE A 42 15.12 -7.26 -7.27
CA PHE A 42 14.32 -6.87 -8.44
C PHE A 42 12.82 -7.00 -8.19
N VAL A 43 12.38 -8.04 -7.47
CA VAL A 43 10.98 -8.19 -7.05
C VAL A 43 10.55 -7.01 -6.18
N ALA A 44 11.39 -6.57 -5.25
CA ALA A 44 11.13 -5.38 -4.43
C ALA A 44 10.98 -4.12 -5.30
N ARG A 45 11.82 -3.95 -6.34
CA ARG A 45 11.68 -2.82 -7.28
C ARG A 45 10.40 -2.90 -8.12
N TYR A 46 10.01 -4.08 -8.58
CA TYR A 46 8.73 -4.26 -9.28
C TYR A 46 7.54 -3.94 -8.38
N PHE A 47 7.61 -4.34 -7.11
CA PHE A 47 6.61 -3.95 -6.12
C PHE A 47 6.59 -2.43 -5.90
N GLY A 48 7.76 -1.79 -5.81
CA GLY A 48 7.87 -0.33 -5.75
C GLY A 48 7.25 0.37 -6.97
N ALA A 49 7.46 -0.17 -8.18
CA ALA A 49 6.84 0.35 -9.40
C ALA A 49 5.30 0.23 -9.38
N ALA A 50 4.77 -0.90 -8.89
CA ALA A 50 3.33 -1.06 -8.70
C ALA A 50 2.76 -0.05 -7.70
N LEU A 51 3.46 0.18 -6.58
CA LEU A 51 3.08 1.19 -5.58
C LEU A 51 3.11 2.61 -6.14
N LEU A 52 4.10 2.98 -6.95
CA LEU A 52 4.09 4.28 -7.63
C LEU A 52 2.91 4.39 -8.61
N GLY A 53 2.57 3.31 -9.32
CA GLY A 53 1.36 3.25 -10.14
C GLY A 53 0.10 3.56 -9.32
N TYR A 54 -0.05 2.95 -8.14
CA TYR A 54 -1.14 3.27 -7.21
C TYR A 54 -1.09 4.71 -6.71
N ALA A 55 0.10 5.25 -6.45
CA ALA A 55 0.27 6.61 -5.99
C ALA A 55 -0.25 7.62 -7.03
N PHE A 56 0.17 7.46 -8.28
CA PHE A 56 -0.29 8.32 -9.38
C PHE A 56 -1.78 8.12 -9.65
N LEU A 57 -2.28 6.88 -9.67
CA LEU A 57 -3.70 6.62 -9.88
C LEU A 57 -4.56 7.28 -8.78
N ALA A 58 -4.16 7.15 -7.52
CA ALA A 58 -4.85 7.76 -6.39
C ALA A 58 -4.83 9.30 -6.48
N TRP A 59 -3.66 9.89 -6.78
CA TRP A 59 -3.53 11.33 -6.90
C TRP A 59 -4.36 11.89 -8.06
N LEU A 60 -4.26 11.30 -9.24
CA LEU A 60 -4.90 11.79 -10.46
C LEU A 60 -6.42 11.65 -10.40
N THR A 61 -6.93 10.63 -9.71
CA THR A 61 -8.37 10.38 -9.59
C THR A 61 -8.99 10.97 -8.31
N ARG A 62 -8.24 11.65 -7.45
CA ARG A 62 -8.70 12.10 -6.11
C ARG A 62 -10.00 12.93 -6.09
N ASN A 63 -10.32 13.60 -7.20
CA ASN A 63 -11.54 14.41 -7.33
C ASN A 63 -12.63 13.76 -8.20
N THR A 64 -12.33 12.64 -8.87
CA THR A 64 -13.17 12.05 -9.92
C THR A 64 -13.26 10.52 -9.83
N ALA A 65 -12.77 9.92 -8.75
CA ALA A 65 -12.71 8.48 -8.59
C ALA A 65 -14.10 7.83 -8.65
N SER A 66 -14.31 7.04 -9.70
CA SER A 66 -15.51 6.22 -9.87
C SER A 66 -15.58 5.13 -8.78
N LYS A 67 -16.76 4.52 -8.62
CA LYS A 67 -16.94 3.36 -7.74
C LYS A 67 -16.01 2.20 -8.10
N GLY A 68 -15.69 2.02 -9.39
CA GLY A 68 -14.71 1.03 -9.85
C GLY A 68 -13.29 1.29 -9.33
N VAL A 69 -12.84 2.55 -9.34
CA VAL A 69 -11.53 2.93 -8.77
C VAL A 69 -11.51 2.68 -7.26
N GLN A 70 -12.59 3.03 -6.56
CA GLN A 70 -12.72 2.81 -5.12
C GLN A 70 -12.69 1.31 -4.77
N ALA A 71 -13.43 0.48 -5.51
CA ALA A 71 -13.44 -0.97 -5.32
C ALA A 71 -12.10 -1.63 -5.67
N GLY A 72 -11.39 -1.12 -6.70
CA GLY A 72 -10.06 -1.58 -7.06
C GLY A 72 -9.04 -1.32 -5.95
N PHE A 73 -9.03 -0.11 -5.39
CA PHE A 73 -8.22 0.18 -4.21
C PHE A 73 -8.60 -0.68 -3.00
N PHE A 74 -9.91 -0.87 -2.75
CA PHE A 74 -10.35 -1.77 -1.68
C PHE A 74 -9.76 -3.18 -1.83
N ALA A 75 -9.88 -3.78 -3.02
CA ALA A 75 -9.34 -5.10 -3.29
C ALA A 75 -7.82 -5.15 -3.08
N ALA A 76 -7.09 -4.16 -3.60
CA ALA A 76 -5.65 -4.06 -3.40
C ALA A 76 -5.27 -3.96 -1.91
N MET A 77 -5.99 -3.16 -1.13
CA MET A 77 -5.72 -3.00 0.30
C MET A 77 -6.04 -4.25 1.11
N VAL A 78 -7.11 -4.97 0.77
CA VAL A 78 -7.47 -6.24 1.43
C VAL A 78 -6.43 -7.32 1.13
N LEU A 79 -6.01 -7.46 -0.13
CA LEU A 79 -4.97 -8.43 -0.51
C LEU A 79 -3.63 -8.09 0.17
N GLY A 80 -3.25 -6.81 0.18
CA GLY A 80 -2.08 -6.33 0.90
C GLY A 80 -2.16 -6.58 2.41
N PHE A 81 -3.34 -6.41 3.02
CA PHE A 81 -3.57 -6.69 4.44
C PHE A 81 -3.37 -8.17 4.77
N VAL A 82 -3.90 -9.08 3.94
CA VAL A 82 -3.73 -10.53 4.12
C VAL A 82 -2.25 -10.91 4.06
N VAL A 83 -1.51 -10.38 3.08
CA VAL A 83 -0.07 -10.61 2.97
C VAL A 83 0.67 -10.02 4.17
N ALA A 84 0.37 -8.78 4.57
CA ALA A 84 1.03 -8.13 5.70
C ALA A 84 0.78 -8.86 7.04
N LEU A 85 -0.41 -9.42 7.25
CA LEU A 85 -0.70 -10.26 8.42
C LEU A 85 0.10 -11.55 8.39
N TYR A 86 0.12 -12.24 7.24
CA TYR A 86 0.91 -13.46 7.08
C TYR A 86 2.39 -13.18 7.37
N ASP A 87 2.93 -12.09 6.82
CA ASP A 87 4.31 -11.65 7.01
C ASP A 87 4.62 -11.33 8.49
N ALA A 88 3.71 -10.63 9.17
CA ALA A 88 3.87 -10.29 10.58
C ALA A 88 3.91 -11.51 11.53
N PHE A 89 3.26 -12.62 11.17
CA PHE A 89 3.23 -13.84 11.98
C PHE A 89 4.27 -14.88 11.55
N ALA A 90 4.54 -15.03 10.26
CA ALA A 90 5.42 -16.06 9.71
C ALA A 90 6.86 -15.58 9.49
N GLY A 91 7.05 -14.26 9.34
CA GLY A 91 8.33 -13.65 9.03
C GLY A 91 9.23 -13.40 10.24
N THR A 92 10.49 -13.10 9.97
CA THR A 92 11.55 -12.85 10.98
C THR A 92 11.85 -11.35 11.09
N HIS A 93 10.81 -10.54 11.28
CA HIS A 93 10.91 -9.08 11.24
C HIS A 93 10.95 -8.46 12.63
N ASN A 94 11.38 -7.20 12.70
CA ASN A 94 11.18 -6.39 13.89
C ASN A 94 9.72 -5.86 13.98
N ALA A 95 9.40 -5.18 15.10
CA ALA A 95 8.06 -4.68 15.36
C ALA A 95 7.51 -3.67 14.34
N LEU A 96 8.36 -3.08 13.49
CA LEU A 96 7.93 -2.13 12.45
C LEU A 96 7.00 -2.78 11.43
N ILE A 97 7.01 -4.10 11.27
CA ILE A 97 6.13 -4.79 10.31
C ILE A 97 4.64 -4.51 10.55
N TRP A 98 4.24 -4.29 11.81
CA TRP A 98 2.87 -3.96 12.19
C TRP A 98 2.38 -2.62 11.62
N LEU A 99 3.30 -1.72 11.24
CA LEU A 99 2.96 -0.50 10.51
C LEU A 99 2.27 -0.84 9.17
N ASN A 100 2.79 -1.83 8.43
CA ASN A 100 2.24 -2.23 7.15
C ASN A 100 0.84 -2.84 7.33
N VAL A 101 0.67 -3.68 8.35
CA VAL A 101 -0.62 -4.26 8.74
C VAL A 101 -1.65 -3.16 9.02
N ALA A 102 -1.28 -2.17 9.83
CA ALA A 102 -2.16 -1.05 10.18
C ALA A 102 -2.52 -0.20 8.96
N ILE A 103 -1.54 0.14 8.10
CA ILE A 103 -1.78 0.91 6.88
C ILE A 103 -2.78 0.20 5.96
N TYR A 104 -2.55 -1.07 5.64
CA TYR A 104 -3.44 -1.81 4.76
C TYR A 104 -4.85 -1.97 5.35
N LEU A 105 -4.96 -2.25 6.66
CA LEU A 105 -6.25 -2.37 7.34
C LEU A 105 -7.04 -1.07 7.30
N LEU A 106 -6.43 0.05 7.69
CA LEU A 106 -7.09 1.34 7.76
C LEU A 106 -7.53 1.83 6.38
N LEU A 107 -6.68 1.64 5.35
CA LEU A 107 -7.05 1.97 3.98
C LEU A 107 -8.14 1.05 3.43
N ALA A 108 -8.09 -0.26 3.73
CA ALA A 108 -9.14 -1.20 3.35
C ALA A 108 -10.49 -0.79 3.95
N ILE A 109 -10.55 -0.46 5.24
CA ILE A 109 -11.77 0.04 5.89
C ILE A 109 -12.26 1.32 5.20
N GLY A 110 -11.35 2.26 4.94
CA GLY A 110 -11.67 3.51 4.27
C GLY A 110 -12.29 3.30 2.88
N PHE A 111 -11.63 2.53 2.02
CA PHE A 111 -12.12 2.26 0.67
C PHE A 111 -13.37 1.38 0.67
N GLY A 112 -13.50 0.44 1.60
CA GLY A 112 -14.71 -0.39 1.75
C GLY A 112 -15.93 0.46 2.09
N TYR A 113 -15.78 1.44 2.99
CA TYR A 113 -16.84 2.39 3.30
C TYR A 113 -17.27 3.20 2.07
N PHE A 114 -16.33 3.80 1.33
CA PHE A 114 -16.66 4.62 0.16
C PHE A 114 -17.21 3.81 -1.02
N ALA A 115 -16.65 2.63 -1.27
CA ALA A 115 -17.04 1.78 -2.39
C ALA A 115 -18.45 1.19 -2.19
N PHE A 116 -18.76 0.68 -0.99
CA PHE A 116 -19.95 -0.17 -0.80
C PHE A 116 -20.99 0.38 0.18
N MET A 117 -20.61 1.22 1.14
CA MET A 117 -21.55 1.67 2.19
C MET A 117 -22.06 3.09 1.96
N LYS A 118 -21.22 3.97 1.44
CA LYS A 118 -21.60 5.35 1.16
C LYS A 118 -22.53 5.41 -0.05
N LYS A 119 -23.79 5.79 0.20
CA LYS A 119 -24.77 6.19 -0.82
C LYS A 119 -24.36 7.52 -1.43
N ASP A 120 -24.61 7.68 -2.72
CA ASP A 120 -24.27 8.89 -3.50
C ASP A 120 -25.01 10.13 -2.99
#